data_AF-A0A9D6HZM0-F1
#
_entry.id   AF-A0A9D6HZM0-F1
#
_cell.length_a   1.000
_cell.length_b   1.000
_cell.length_c   1.000
_cell.angle_alpha   90.00
_cell.angle_beta   90.00
_cell.angle_gamma   90.00
#
_symmetry.space_group_name_H-M   'P 1'
#
loop_
_entity.id
_entity.type
_entity.pdbx_description
1 polymer ?
#
loop_
_entity_poly.entity_id
_entity_poly.type
_entity_poly.pdbx_seq_one_letter_code
_entity_poly.pdbx_strand_id
1 'polypeptide(L)' 'MPLTDALGRPLASLRVSVTDRCNLRCRYCMPEDEYVWLPRASILTFEEIDRLVGIFS' A
#
# COMPACT_ATOMS: atom_id res chain seq x y z
N MET A 1 -22.55 -8.64 -9.97
CA MET A 1 -22.50 -8.94 -8.52
C MET A 1 -21.21 -8.32 -7.98
N PRO A 2 -21.24 -7.69 -6.79
CA PRO A 2 -20.03 -7.13 -6.20
C PRO A 2 -18.99 -8.23 -5.95
N LEU A 3 -17.71 -7.91 -6.10
CA LEU A 3 -16.64 -8.80 -5.66
C LEU A 3 -16.72 -8.93 -4.14
N THR A 4 -16.93 -10.16 -3.65
CA THR A 4 -17.05 -10.46 -2.23
C THR A 4 -15.96 -11.41 -1.77
N ASP A 5 -15.50 -11.23 -0.54
CA ASP A 5 -14.61 -12.21 0.09
C ASP A 5 -15.37 -13.47 0.58
N ALA A 6 -14.65 -14.40 1.22
CA ALA A 6 -15.23 -15.64 1.75
C ALA A 6 -16.26 -15.44 2.87
N LEU A 7 -16.32 -14.26 3.49
CA LEU A 7 -17.32 -13.89 4.50
C LEU A 7 -18.46 -13.05 3.91
N GLY A 8 -18.49 -12.88 2.58
CA GLY A 8 -19.53 -12.12 1.87
C GLY A 8 -19.39 -10.61 1.98
N ARG A 9 -18.25 -10.08 2.44
CA ARG A 9 -18.04 -8.63 2.55
C ARG A 9 -17.68 -8.06 1.17
N PRO A 10 -18.32 -6.97 0.70
CA PRO A 10 -17.99 -6.38 -0.58
C PRO A 10 -16.65 -5.64 -0.51
N LEU A 11 -15.91 -5.63 -1.63
CA LEU A 11 -14.80 -4.71 -1.81
C LEU A 11 -15.32 -3.26 -1.79
N ALA A 12 -14.87 -2.45 -0.83
CA ALA A 12 -15.37 -1.08 -0.61
C ALA A 12 -14.29 0.00 -0.72
N SER A 13 -13.03 -0.33 -0.43
CA SER A 13 -11.92 0.63 -0.50
C SER A 13 -10.60 -0.07 -0.85
N LEU A 14 -9.74 0.68 -1.55
CA LEU A 14 -8.40 0.26 -1.90
C LEU A 14 -7.40 1.20 -1.20
N ARG A 15 -6.53 0.65 -0.36
CA ARG A 15 -5.44 1.38 0.29
C ARG A 15 -4.14 1.14 -0.47
N VAL A 16 -3.59 2.19 -1.06
CA VAL A 16 -2.30 2.13 -1.75
C VAL A 16 -1.20 2.69 -0.84
N SER A 17 -0.23 1.85 -0.49
CA SER A 17 0.98 2.32 0.21
C SER A 17 2.01 2.76 -0.82
N VAL A 18 2.33 4.05 -0.85
CA VAL A 18 3.19 4.64 -1.89
C VAL A 18 4.67 4.62 -1.54
N THR A 19 5.01 4.49 -0.27
CA THR A 19 6.39 4.44 0.22
C THR A 19 6.45 3.72 1.56
N ASP A 20 7.60 3.12 1.85
CA ASP A 20 8.00 2.58 3.14
C ASP A 20 8.71 3.62 4.03
N ARG A 21 9.06 4.79 3.49
CA ARG A 21 9.79 5.84 4.20
C ARG A 21 8.89 6.70 5.08
N CYS A 22 9.34 6.96 6.30
CA CYS A 22 8.70 7.88 7.23
C CYS A 22 9.75 8.77 7.92
N ASN A 23 9.42 10.06 8.10
CA ASN A 23 10.24 11.03 8.82
C ASN A 23 10.02 11.01 10.35
N LEU A 24 9.17 10.10 10.83
CA LEU A 24 8.92 9.88 12.26
C LEU A 24 9.51 8.54 12.71
N ARG A 25 9.74 8.43 14.02
CA ARG A 25 10.14 7.20 14.73
C ARG A 25 9.17 6.91 15.86
N CYS A 26 7.93 6.66 15.47
CA CYS A 26 6.88 6.35 16.41
C CYS A 26 7.18 5.00 17.08
N ARG A 27 7.32 4.97 18.41
CA ARG A 27 7.61 3.75 19.19
C ARG A 27 6.70 2.55 18.89
N TYR A 28 5.45 2.80 18.49
CA TYR A 28 4.45 1.77 18.19
C TYR A 28 4.41 1.35 16.71
N CYS A 29 5.17 2.01 15.83
CA CYS A 29 5.07 1.82 14.38
C CYS A 29 6.45 1.61 13.74
N MET A 30 7.38 2.55 13.95
CA MET A 30 8.74 2.52 13.43
C MET A 30 9.74 2.87 14.55
N PRO A 31 10.00 1.93 15.48
CA PRO A 31 10.85 2.20 16.64
C PRO A 31 12.36 2.28 16.33
N GLU A 32 12.83 1.61 15.27
CA GLU A 32 14.27 1.54 14.98
C GLU A 32 14.80 2.88 14.43
N ASP A 33 15.98 3.29 14.87
CA ASP A 33 16.59 4.53 14.39
C ASP A 33 16.92 4.44 12.89
N GLU A 34 17.44 3.29 12.46
CA GLU A 34 17.78 2.98 11.08
C GLU A 34 16.89 1.89 10.50
N TYR A 35 16.40 2.14 9.28
CA TYR A 35 15.66 1.16 8.49
C TYR A 35 16.34 1.00 7.13
N VAL A 36 16.44 -0.26 6.68
CA VAL A 36 16.81 -0.56 5.29
C VAL A 36 15.57 -0.34 4.43
N TRP A 37 15.58 0.79 3.71
CA TRP A 37 14.51 1.12 2.78
C TRP A 37 14.51 0.20 1.57
N LEU A 38 13.32 -0.04 1.02
CA LEU A 38 13.17 -0.75 -0.23
C LEU A 38 13.92 -0.03 -1.37
N PRO A 39 14.58 -0.78 -2.27
CA PRO A 39 15.12 -0.22 -3.49
C PRO A 39 14.02 0.50 -4.29
N ARG A 40 14.34 1.63 -4.94
CA ARG A 40 13.36 2.40 -5.71
C ARG A 40 12.66 1.58 -6.79
N ALA A 41 13.37 0.62 -7.39
CA ALA A 41 12.84 -0.28 -8.42
C ALA A 41 11.82 -1.29 -7.89
N SER A 42 11.75 -1.49 -6.57
CA SER A 42 10.77 -2.35 -5.91
C SER A 42 9.49 -1.60 -5.51
N ILE A 43 9.45 -0.28 -5.69
CA ILE A 43 8.28 0.56 -5.46
C ILE A 43 7.59 0.84 -6.78
N LEU A 44 6.28 0.63 -6.83
CA LEU A 44 5.45 0.87 -8.00
C LEU A 44 5.64 2.29 -8.55
N THR A 45 5.64 2.39 -9.87
CA THR A 45 5.53 3.66 -10.59
C THR A 45 4.10 4.20 -10.48
N PHE A 46 3.92 5.48 -10.80
CA PHE A 46 2.59 6.09 -10.81
C PHE A 46 1.70 5.45 -11.87
N GLU A 47 2.27 5.09 -13.02
CA GLU A 47 1.59 4.43 -14.13
C GLU A 47 1.11 3.03 -13.75
N GLU A 48 1.90 2.27 -12.98
CA GLU A 48 1.48 0.98 -12.44
C GLU A 48 0.37 1.12 -11.40
N ILE A 49 0.45 2.12 -10.54
CA ILE A 49 -0.59 2.41 -9.55
C ILE A 49 -1.91 2.77 -10.26
N ASP A 50 -1.87 3.68 -11.23
CA ASP A 50 -3.05 4.08 -12.01
C ASP A 50 -3.70 2.89 -12.71
N ARG A 51 -2.89 2.07 -13.39
CA ARG A 51 -3.36 0.84 -14.02
C ARG A 51 -4.04 -0.11 -13.03
N LEU A 52 -3.47 -0.30 -11.83
CA LEU A 52 -4.04 -1.18 -10.82
C LEU A 52 -5.33 -0.62 -10.25
N VAL A 53 -5.37 0.67 -9.92
CA VAL A 53 -6.57 1.32 -9.39
C VAL A 53 -7.72 1.24 -10.40
N GLY A 54 -7.45 1.46 -11.69
CA GLY A 54 -8.46 1.35 -12.76
C GLY A 54 -9.03 -0.06 -12.99
N ILE A 55 -8.38 -1.12 -12.49
CA ILE A 55 -8.93 -2.48 -12.52
C ILE A 55 -9.97 -2.68 -11.41
N PHE A 56 -9.85 -1.96 -10.29
CA PHE A 56 -10.71 -2.09 -9.11
C PHE A 56 -11.80 -1.00 -9.01
N SER A 57 -11.91 -0.11 -10.02
CA SER A 57 -12.91 0.96 -10.11
C SER A 57 -14.27 0.51 -10.65
#